data_AF-A0A2I0IF81-F1
#
_entry.id   AF-A0A2I0IF81-F1
#
_cell.length_a   1.000
_cell.length_b   1.000
_cell.length_c   1.000
_cell.angle_alpha   90.00
_cell.angle_beta   90.00
_cell.angle_gamma   90.00
#
_symmetry.space_group_name_H-M   'P 1'
#
loop_
_entity.id
_entity.type
_entity.pdbx_description
1 polymer ?
#
loop_
_entity_poly.entity_id
_entity_poly.type
_entity_poly.pdbx_seq_one_letter_code
_entity_poly.pdbx_strand_id
1 'polypeptide(L)'
;MSQWHHPPNVPPPYKGYRDEDWQDNDGALNTISMTHPRLPIEHPSCYVVNDSDCQPLQPGVWYYKFVEADHILFIVNRERAGVQFDLIYDSIFQRCRKHVFRKTPQTMPNQAQH
;
A
#
# COMPACT_ATOMS: atom_id res chain seq x y z
N MET A 1 -20.72 -0.26 12.78
CA MET A 1 -21.32 -1.31 11.95
C MET A 1 -21.99 -0.64 10.76
N SER A 2 -21.48 -0.84 9.56
CA SER A 2 -22.16 -0.39 8.34
C SER A 2 -23.45 -1.19 8.18
N GLN A 3 -24.58 -0.52 7.94
CA GLN A 3 -25.87 -1.16 7.65
C GLN A 3 -26.03 -1.48 6.16
N TRP A 4 -25.03 -1.15 5.35
CA TRP A 4 -25.08 -1.36 3.92
C TRP A 4 -24.75 -2.81 3.59
N HIS A 5 -25.55 -3.38 2.69
CA HIS A 5 -25.42 -4.72 2.16
C HIS A 5 -25.58 -4.68 0.65
N HIS A 6 -24.86 -5.55 -0.05
CA HIS A 6 -25.03 -5.67 -1.49
C HIS A 6 -26.46 -6.11 -1.84
N PRO A 7 -27.11 -5.47 -2.83
CA PRO A 7 -28.46 -5.86 -3.23
C PRO A 7 -28.54 -7.34 -3.64
N PRO A 8 -29.50 -8.12 -3.13
CA PRO A 8 -29.58 -9.56 -3.41
C PRO A 8 -29.97 -9.87 -4.87
N ASN A 9 -30.56 -8.90 -5.58
CA ASN A 9 -31.04 -9.06 -6.96
C ASN A 9 -30.02 -8.60 -8.02
N VAL A 10 -28.80 -8.27 -7.61
CA VAL A 10 -27.72 -7.81 -8.50
C VAL A 10 -26.59 -8.84 -8.42
N PRO A 11 -25.94 -9.21 -9.54
CA PRO A 11 -24.77 -10.08 -9.48
C PRO A 11 -23.65 -9.39 -8.68
N PRO A 12 -22.88 -10.14 -7.88
CA PRO A 12 -21.77 -9.56 -7.14
C PRO A 12 -20.76 -8.88 -8.07
N PRO A 13 -20.10 -7.79 -7.63
CA PRO A 13 -19.25 -6.98 -8.49
C PRO A 13 -17.97 -7.72 -8.93
N TYR A 14 -17.54 -8.74 -8.19
CA TYR A 14 -16.44 -9.63 -8.55
C TYR A 14 -16.60 -11.01 -7.89
N LYS A 15 -15.85 -12.01 -8.38
CA LYS A 15 -15.84 -13.36 -7.83
C LYS A 15 -15.32 -13.35 -6.40
N GLY A 16 -16.09 -13.93 -5.47
CA GLY A 16 -15.72 -14.03 -4.06
C GLY A 16 -16.02 -12.77 -3.24
N TYR A 17 -16.81 -11.83 -3.78
CA TYR A 17 -17.30 -10.68 -3.04
C TYR A 17 -18.06 -11.08 -1.76
N ARG A 18 -17.80 -10.36 -0.68
CA ARG A 18 -18.48 -10.47 0.62
C ARG A 18 -18.70 -9.08 1.20
N ASP A 19 -19.88 -8.82 1.75
CA ASP A 19 -20.20 -7.54 2.39
C ASP A 19 -19.25 -7.26 3.56
N GLU A 20 -18.89 -8.30 4.32
CA GLU A 20 -18.03 -8.17 5.51
C GLU A 20 -16.65 -7.59 5.19
N ASP A 21 -16.10 -7.91 4.02
CA ASP A 21 -14.78 -7.44 3.61
C ASP A 21 -14.75 -5.91 3.40
N TRP A 22 -15.92 -5.27 3.25
CA TRP A 22 -16.08 -3.83 3.10
C TRP A 22 -16.42 -3.11 4.41
N GLN A 23 -16.51 -3.80 5.55
CA GLN A 23 -16.89 -3.15 6.81
C GLN A 23 -15.74 -2.40 7.46
N ASP A 24 -14.53 -2.96 7.39
CA ASP A 24 -13.33 -2.36 7.96
C ASP A 24 -12.93 -1.10 7.16
N ASN A 25 -12.60 -0.02 7.87
CA ASN A 25 -12.32 1.29 7.27
C ASN A 25 -11.49 2.19 8.19
N ASP A 26 -10.84 3.19 7.61
CA ASP A 26 -10.03 4.19 8.31
C ASP A 26 -10.82 5.45 8.72
N GLY A 27 -12.15 5.34 8.79
CA GLY A 27 -13.07 6.46 9.01
C GLY A 27 -13.49 7.21 7.74
N ALA A 28 -12.87 6.94 6.59
CA ALA A 28 -13.25 7.53 5.30
C ALA A 28 -13.36 6.51 4.15
N LEU A 29 -12.43 5.56 4.06
CA LEU A 29 -12.34 4.56 3.00
C LEU A 29 -12.28 3.15 3.58
N ASN A 30 -12.91 2.19 2.89
CA ASN A 30 -12.85 0.79 3.29
C ASN A 30 -11.44 0.24 3.07
N THR A 31 -10.93 -0.51 4.05
CA THR A 31 -9.58 -1.08 4.05
C THR A 31 -9.34 -1.92 2.79
N ILE A 32 -10.30 -2.74 2.36
CA ILE A 32 -10.19 -3.55 1.15
C ILE A 32 -10.00 -2.70 -0.12
N SER A 33 -10.62 -1.52 -0.17
CA SER A 33 -10.55 -0.60 -1.32
C SER A 33 -9.17 0.05 -1.46
N MET A 34 -8.40 0.14 -0.37
CA MET A 34 -7.08 0.74 -0.33
C MET A 34 -5.94 -0.25 -0.67
N THR A 35 -6.23 -1.56 -0.73
CA THR A 35 -5.20 -2.59 -0.99
C THR A 35 -4.72 -2.59 -2.44
N HIS A 36 -5.65 -2.75 -3.39
CA HIS A 36 -5.41 -2.71 -4.83
C HIS A 36 -6.73 -2.55 -5.60
N PRO A 37 -6.70 -2.14 -6.87
CA PRO A 37 -7.89 -2.13 -7.71
C PRO A 37 -8.45 -3.55 -7.92
N ARG A 38 -9.69 -3.75 -7.49
CA ARG A 38 -10.45 -5.01 -7.68
C ARG A 38 -11.47 -4.92 -8.81
N LEU A 39 -11.85 -3.70 -9.18
CA LEU A 39 -12.93 -3.41 -10.12
C LEU A 39 -12.43 -2.51 -11.26
N PRO A 40 -12.88 -2.75 -12.50
CA PRO A 40 -13.76 -3.85 -12.93
C PRO A 40 -13.02 -5.19 -13.07
N ILE A 41 -11.68 -5.17 -13.09
CA ILE A 41 -10.80 -6.33 -13.17
C ILE A 41 -9.84 -6.25 -12.00
N GLU A 42 -9.58 -7.37 -11.33
CA GLU A 42 -8.62 -7.41 -10.24
C GLU A 42 -7.19 -7.30 -10.75
N HIS A 43 -6.43 -6.36 -10.19
CA HIS A 43 -5.02 -6.18 -10.52
C HIS A 43 -4.14 -7.13 -9.68
N PRO A 44 -2.99 -7.58 -10.21
CA PRO A 44 -2.03 -8.36 -9.43
C PRO A 44 -1.58 -7.60 -8.19
N SER A 45 -1.61 -8.27 -7.03
CA SER A 45 -1.19 -7.70 -5.77
C SER A 45 -0.46 -8.69 -4.87
N CYS A 46 0.26 -8.15 -3.88
CA CYS A 46 1.05 -8.93 -2.93
C CYS A 46 1.03 -8.26 -1.56
N TYR A 47 0.61 -9.01 -0.53
CA TYR A 47 0.68 -8.56 0.85
C TYR A 47 2.11 -8.68 1.38
N VAL A 48 2.66 -7.58 1.88
CA VAL A 48 4.01 -7.50 2.43
C VAL A 48 3.95 -7.61 3.96
N VAL A 49 4.20 -8.82 4.47
CA VAL A 49 4.19 -9.11 5.92
C VAL A 49 5.41 -8.53 6.62
N ASN A 50 6.60 -8.69 6.02
CA ASN A 50 7.85 -8.18 6.57
C ASN A 50 8.53 -7.29 5.52
N ASP A 51 8.79 -6.05 5.93
CA ASP A 51 9.42 -5.02 5.11
C ASP A 51 10.87 -4.71 5.51
N SER A 52 11.43 -5.43 6.49
CA SER A 52 12.83 -5.30 6.90
C SER A 52 13.78 -5.66 5.76
N ASP A 53 13.48 -6.79 5.11
CA ASP A 53 14.20 -7.30 3.96
C ASP A 53 13.50 -6.75 2.73
N CYS A 54 14.05 -5.66 2.18
CA CYS A 54 13.55 -4.95 1.00
C CYS A 54 13.39 -5.90 -0.21
N GLN A 55 12.29 -6.65 -0.26
CA GLN A 55 12.04 -7.72 -1.23
C GLN A 55 12.05 -7.14 -2.65
N PRO A 56 12.56 -7.86 -3.66
CA PRO A 56 12.56 -7.36 -5.03
C PRO A 56 11.12 -7.11 -5.51
N LEU A 57 10.76 -5.84 -5.73
CA LEU A 57 9.46 -5.46 -6.25
C LEU A 57 9.44 -5.55 -7.77
N GLN A 58 8.40 -6.20 -8.30
CA GLN A 58 8.17 -6.32 -9.73
C GLN A 58 7.28 -5.18 -10.24
N PRO A 59 7.62 -4.56 -11.38
CA PRO A 59 6.72 -3.62 -12.04
C PRO A 59 5.36 -4.27 -12.35
N GLY A 60 4.28 -3.49 -12.23
CA GLY A 60 2.92 -3.96 -12.56
C GLY A 60 2.19 -4.73 -11.45
N VAL A 61 2.80 -4.88 -10.26
CA VAL A 61 2.18 -5.51 -9.09
C VAL A 61 1.95 -4.46 -7.99
N TRP A 62 0.76 -4.48 -7.39
CA TRP A 62 0.42 -3.66 -6.21
C TRP A 62 0.92 -4.33 -4.93
N TYR A 63 1.92 -3.75 -4.29
CA TYR A 63 2.41 -4.21 -3.00
C TYR A 63 1.78 -3.39 -1.89
N TYR A 64 1.13 -4.05 -0.93
CA TYR A 64 0.44 -3.37 0.17
C TYR A 64 0.81 -3.99 1.51
N LYS A 65 0.69 -3.17 2.56
CA LYS A 65 0.77 -3.58 3.96
C LYS A 65 -0.34 -2.86 4.73
N PHE A 66 -0.84 -3.48 5.79
CA PHE A 66 -1.78 -2.82 6.67
C PHE A 66 -1.04 -1.85 7.60
N VAL A 67 -1.64 -0.69 7.81
CA VAL A 67 -1.20 0.33 8.77
C VAL A 67 -2.44 0.72 9.54
N GLU A 68 -2.42 0.52 10.85
CA GLU A 68 -3.52 0.92 11.72
C GLU A 68 -3.46 2.43 11.95
N ALA A 69 -4.35 3.16 11.29
CA ALA A 69 -4.44 4.61 11.33
C ALA A 69 -5.81 5.08 10.84
N ASP A 70 -6.21 6.29 11.23
CA ASP A 70 -7.31 6.98 10.58
C ASP A 70 -6.87 7.60 9.24
N HIS A 71 -7.84 7.94 8.39
CA HIS A 71 -7.56 8.54 7.08
C HIS A 71 -6.81 9.88 7.21
N ILE A 72 -7.12 10.63 8.27
CA ILE A 72 -6.60 11.99 8.44
C ILE A 72 -5.11 11.99 8.77
N LEU A 73 -4.59 10.94 9.42
CA LEU A 73 -3.16 10.77 9.73
C LEU A 73 -2.27 10.92 8.48
N PHE A 74 -2.72 10.45 7.32
CA PHE A 74 -1.97 10.50 6.06
C PHE A 74 -2.09 11.83 5.32
N ILE A 75 -3.00 12.71 5.74
CA ILE A 75 -3.29 13.99 5.07
C ILE A 75 -2.77 15.18 5.90
N VAL A 76 -2.77 15.06 7.23
CA VAL A 76 -2.32 16.17 8.08
C VAL A 76 -0.82 16.35 8.04
N ASN A 77 -0.38 17.59 8.23
CA ASN A 77 1.03 17.93 8.29
C ASN A 77 1.69 17.45 9.59
N ARG A 78 3.03 17.49 9.61
CA ARG A 78 3.87 17.17 10.77
C ARG A 78 3.42 17.90 12.05
N GLU A 79 2.93 19.13 11.95
CA GLU A 79 2.50 19.92 13.12
C GLU A 79 1.33 19.29 13.86
N ARG A 80 0.44 18.59 13.14
CA ARG A 80 -0.76 17.94 13.71
C ARG A 80 -0.54 16.47 14.04
N ALA A 81 0.21 15.73 13.22
CA ALA A 81 0.47 14.30 13.43
C ALA A 81 1.76 14.00 14.25
N GLY A 82 2.58 15.02 14.49
CA GLY A 82 3.80 14.91 15.30
C GLY A 82 4.76 13.84 14.78
N VAL A 83 5.33 13.07 15.71
CA VAL A 83 6.36 12.05 15.44
C VAL A 83 5.84 10.91 14.56
N GLN A 84 4.54 10.58 14.62
CA GLN A 84 3.98 9.50 13.80
C GLN A 84 4.07 9.80 12.30
N PHE A 85 3.90 11.07 11.92
CA PHE A 85 4.12 11.54 10.56
C PHE A 85 5.55 11.22 10.10
N ASP A 86 6.54 11.66 10.89
CA ASP A 86 7.96 11.48 10.55
C ASP A 86 8.29 9.98 10.37
N LEU A 87 7.85 9.13 11.30
CA LEU A 87 8.12 7.68 11.24
C LEU A 87 7.52 7.02 9.98
N ILE A 88 6.30 7.37 9.59
CA ILE A 88 5.63 6.81 8.41
C ILE A 88 6.38 7.23 7.14
N TYR A 89 6.59 8.53 6.95
CA TYR A 89 7.20 9.04 5.72
C TYR A 89 8.69 8.67 5.61
N ASP A 90 9.44 8.65 6.71
CA ASP A 90 10.83 8.17 6.71
C ASP A 90 10.91 6.70 6.30
N SER A 91 10.00 5.86 6.81
CA SER A 91 9.94 4.44 6.43
C SER A 91 9.65 4.26 4.93
N ILE A 92 8.73 5.06 4.37
CA ILE A 92 8.40 5.04 2.94
C ILE A 92 9.62 5.47 2.12
N PHE A 93 10.23 6.61 2.43
CA PHE A 93 11.36 7.11 1.67
C PHE A 93 12.59 6.20 1.77
N GLN A 94 12.85 5.62 2.94
CA GLN A 94 13.93 4.65 3.12
C GLN A 94 13.74 3.43 2.20
N ARG A 95 12.51 2.91 2.05
CA ARG A 95 12.22 1.81 1.13
C ARG A 95 12.40 2.20 -0.33
N CYS A 96 11.84 3.34 -0.73
CA CYS A 96 11.99 3.84 -2.10
C CYS A 96 13.47 3.94 -2.48
N ARG A 97 14.32 4.49 -1.60
CA ARG A 97 15.77 4.55 -1.79
C ARG A 97 16.38 3.16 -1.97
N LYS A 98 16.09 2.21 -1.07
CA LYS A 98 16.62 0.83 -1.18
C LYS A 98 16.27 0.17 -2.52
N HIS A 99 15.08 0.41 -3.07
CA HIS A 99 14.69 -0.14 -4.38
C HIS A 99 15.38 0.54 -5.57
N VAL A 100 15.61 1.85 -5.52
CA VAL A 100 16.37 2.57 -6.57
C VAL A 100 17.80 2.05 -6.64
N PHE A 101 18.49 1.94 -5.49
CA PHE A 101 19.88 1.46 -5.46
C PHE A 101 20.06 0.01 -5.91
N ARG A 102 19.01 -0.82 -5.83
CA ARG A 102 19.06 -2.20 -6.35
C ARG A 102 18.86 -2.30 -7.87
N LYS A 103 18.19 -1.32 -8.49
CA LYS A 103 17.91 -1.32 -9.94
C LYS A 103 19.02 -0.68 -10.76
N THR A 104 19.74 0.29 -10.19
CA THR A 104 20.89 0.92 -10.86
C THR A 104 22.15 0.11 -10.54
N PRO A 105 22.87 -0.43 -11.54
CA PRO A 105 24.23 -0.90 -11.30
C PRO A 105 25.00 0.25 -10.65
N GLN A 106 25.79 -0.02 -9.61
CA GLN A 106 26.75 0.96 -9.12
C GLN A 106 27.76 1.23 -10.24
N THR A 107 27.51 2.24 -11.08
CA THR A 107 28.54 2.80 -11.93
C THR A 107 29.48 3.56 -10.99
N MET A 108 30.49 2.85 -10.50
CA MET A 108 31.64 3.47 -9.85
C MET A 108 32.28 4.42 -10.88
N PRO A 109 32.27 5.74 -10.67
CA PRO A 109 33.05 6.63 -11.50
C PRO A 109 34.53 6.35 -11.19
N ASN A 110 35.32 6.04 -12.21
CA ASN A 110 36.78 5.81 -12.15
C ASN A 110 37.26 4.49 -11.52
N GLN A 111 37.06 3.36 -12.20
CA GLN A 111 38.17 2.39 -12.30
C GLN A 111 38.91 2.66 -13.61
N ALA A 112 39.93 3.52 -13.54
CA ALA A 112 40.95 3.59 -14.57
C ALA A 112 41.62 2.22 -14.63
N GLN A 113 41.46 1.52 -15.75
CA GLN A 113 42.20 0.31 -16.07
C GLN A 113 43.68 0.68 -16.17
N HIS A 114 44.49 0.12 -15.28
CA HIS A 114 45.95 0.09 -15.39
C HIS A 114 46.38 -1.03 -16.34
#